data_AF-A0A970D633-F1
#
_entry.id   AF-A0A970D633-F1
#
_cell.length_a   1.000
_cell.length_b   1.000
_cell.length_c   1.000
_cell.angle_alpha   90.00
_cell.angle_beta   90.00
_cell.angle_gamma   90.00
#
_symmetry.space_group_name_H-M   'P 1'
#
loop_
_entity.id
_entity.type
_entity.pdbx_description
1 polymer ?
#
loop_
_entity_poly.entity_id
_entity_poly.type
_entity_poly.pdbx_seq_one_letter_code
_entity_poly.pdbx_strand_id
1 'polypeptide(L)'
;MIRTAVIVFAIVAILGFVYADRVFYFQAGMMRRFGYVIAEYEALERLVRYFPESPLSYKALNRMENLMATSGDVRAFVEKGSAKNAPAIKKRADLDSYH
;
A
#
# COMPACT_ATOMS: atom_id res chain seq x y z
N MET A 1 -4.69 34.60 -13.73
CA MET A 1 -3.98 33.83 -12.68
C MET A 1 -4.81 32.68 -12.11
N ILE A 2 -6.05 32.91 -11.64
CA ILE A 2 -6.88 31.85 -11.01
C ILE A 2 -7.22 30.70 -11.97
N ARG A 3 -7.59 30.98 -13.22
CA ARG A 3 -7.91 29.93 -14.22
C ARG A 3 -6.75 28.98 -14.50
N THR A 4 -5.53 29.50 -14.58
CA THR A 4 -4.31 28.69 -14.79
C THR A 4 -4.00 27.82 -13.58
N ALA A 5 -4.18 28.35 -12.36
CA ALA A 5 -3.99 27.59 -11.13
C ALA A 5 -4.97 26.40 -11.04
N VAL A 6 -6.24 26.61 -11.37
CA VAL A 6 -7.26 25.55 -11.39
C VAL A 6 -6.89 24.44 -12.37
N ILE A 7 -6.41 24.80 -13.57
CA ILE A 7 -5.98 23.82 -14.58
C ILE A 7 -4.78 23.01 -14.09
N VAL A 8 -3.79 23.66 -13.46
CA VAL A 8 -2.63 22.96 -12.89
C VAL A 8 -3.06 22.02 -11.76
N PHE A 9 -3.94 22.44 -10.86
CA PHE A 9 -4.46 21.57 -9.80
C PHE A 9 -5.26 20.38 -10.37
N ALA A 10 -6.06 20.59 -11.41
CA ALA A 10 -6.78 19.51 -12.08
C ALA A 10 -5.82 18.49 -12.73
N ILE A 11 -4.77 18.96 -13.41
CA ILE A 11 -3.75 18.10 -13.99
C ILE A 11 -3.00 17.31 -12.89
N VAL A 12 -2.63 17.96 -11.80
CA VAL A 12 -1.98 17.28 -10.65
C VAL A 12 -2.92 16.26 -10.01
N ALA A 13 -4.21 16.55 -9.88
CA ALA A 13 -5.19 15.61 -9.36
C ALA A 13 -5.37 14.39 -10.27
N ILE A 14 -5.44 14.61 -11.59
CA ILE A 14 -5.55 13.53 -12.59
C ILE A 14 -4.28 12.68 -12.60
N LEU A 15 -3.10 13.31 -12.61
CA LEU A 15 -1.82 12.59 -12.52
C LEU A 15 -1.72 11.84 -11.19
N GLY A 16 -2.13 12.45 -10.09
CA GLY A 16 -2.19 11.81 -8.77
C GLY A 16 -3.13 10.61 -8.74
N PHE A 17 -4.25 10.66 -9.47
CA PHE A 17 -5.19 9.54 -9.60
C PHE A 17 -4.62 8.41 -10.48
N VAL A 18 -4.03 8.75 -11.63
CA VAL A 18 -3.46 7.77 -12.58
C VAL A 18 -2.20 7.10 -12.02
N TYR A 19 -1.40 7.84 -11.25
CA TYR A 19 -0.16 7.35 -10.65
C TYR A 19 -0.27 7.14 -9.13
N ALA A 20 -1.49 6.99 -8.62
CA ALA A 20 -1.74 6.81 -7.19
C ALA A 20 -0.96 5.62 -6.63
N ASP A 21 -0.86 4.53 -7.41
CA ASP A 21 -0.06 3.36 -7.07
C ASP A 21 1.42 3.70 -6.82
N ARG A 22 2.01 4.53 -7.69
CA ARG A 22 3.39 5.03 -7.55
C ARG A 22 3.54 5.94 -6.34
N VAL A 23 2.54 6.78 -6.07
CA VAL A 23 2.55 7.70 -4.91
C VAL A 23 2.54 6.91 -3.61
N PHE A 24 1.67 5.91 -3.46
CA PHE A 24 1.64 5.06 -2.27
C PHE A 24 2.94 4.27 -2.11
N TYR A 25 3.49 3.73 -3.19
CA TYR A 25 4.78 3.03 -3.14
C TYR A 25 5.94 3.95 -2.72
N PHE A 26 5.96 5.18 -3.24
CA PHE A 26 6.94 6.19 -2.86
C PHE A 26 6.79 6.61 -1.39
N GLN A 27 5.55 6.82 -0.94
CA GLN A 27 5.23 7.14 0.45
C GLN A 27 5.74 6.06 1.41
N ALA A 28 5.54 4.78 1.09
CA ALA A 28 6.10 3.67 1.86
C ALA A 28 7.63 3.73 1.94
N GLY A 29 8.30 4.02 0.81
CA GLY A 29 9.74 4.22 0.76
C GLY A 29 10.23 5.37 1.66
N MET A 30 9.48 6.47 1.73
CA MET A 30 9.80 7.57 2.65
C MET A 30 9.61 7.16 4.10
N MET A 31 8.51 6.48 4.44
CA MET A 31 8.25 6.00 5.80
C MET A 31 9.37 5.10 6.32
N ARG A 32 9.88 4.20 5.45
CA ARG A 32 11.07 3.39 5.77
C ARG A 32 12.27 4.25 6.13
N ARG A 33 12.55 5.30 5.34
CA ARG A 33 13.70 6.18 5.55
C ARG A 33 13.61 6.92 6.88
N PHE A 34 12.40 7.21 7.35
CA PHE A 34 12.15 7.82 8.66
C PHE A 34 12.02 6.80 9.80
N GLY A 35 12.14 5.49 9.53
CA GLY A 35 12.02 4.43 10.54
C GLY A 35 10.58 4.11 10.97
N TYR A 36 9.56 4.61 10.26
CA TYR A 36 8.16 4.36 10.56
C TYR A 36 7.67 3.05 9.92
N VAL A 37 8.11 1.91 10.48
CA VAL A 37 7.92 0.58 9.87
C VAL A 37 6.44 0.16 9.78
N ILE A 38 5.61 0.50 10.78
CA ILE A 38 4.17 0.23 10.73
C ILE A 38 3.49 1.08 9.66
N ALA A 39 3.87 2.35 9.54
CA ALA A 39 3.31 3.24 8.52
C ALA A 39 3.73 2.78 7.10
N GLU A 40 4.97 2.32 6.93
CA GLU A 40 5.44 1.67 5.70
C GLU A 40 4.53 0.49 5.34
N TYR A 41 4.25 -0.41 6.30
CA TYR A 41 3.36 -1.54 6.08
C TYR A 41 1.95 -1.11 5.66
N GLU A 42 1.33 -0.15 6.36
CA GLU A 42 -0.01 0.33 6.00
C GLU A 42 -0.07 0.97 4.61
N ALA A 43 0.96 1.73 4.22
CA ALA A 43 1.02 2.35 2.90
C ALA A 43 1.12 1.28 1.79
N LEU A 44 1.91 0.22 2.03
CA LEU A 44 1.99 -0.93 1.12
C LEU A 44 0.67 -1.72 1.09
N GLU A 45 0.01 -1.89 2.23
CA GLU A 45 -1.30 -2.57 2.29
C GLU A 45 -2.35 -1.81 1.48
N ARG A 46 -2.40 -0.47 1.60
CA ARG A 46 -3.30 0.38 0.81
C ARG A 46 -3.02 0.25 -0.69
N LEU A 47 -1.74 0.23 -1.09
CA LEU A 47 -1.34 0.03 -2.48
C LEU A 47 -1.89 -1.30 -3.03
N VAL A 48 -1.66 -2.41 -2.33
CA VAL A 48 -2.14 -3.73 -2.75
C VAL A 48 -3.66 -3.81 -2.72
N ARG A 49 -4.30 -3.13 -1.76
CA ARG A 49 -5.77 -3.13 -1.62
C ARG A 49 -6.46 -2.36 -2.75
N TYR A 50 -5.97 -1.17 -3.08
CA TYR A 50 -6.62 -0.26 -4.03
C TYR A 50 -6.14 -0.45 -5.47
N PHE A 51 -4.92 -0.98 -5.68
CA PHE A 51 -4.32 -1.14 -7.01
C PHE A 51 -3.76 -2.56 -7.21
N PRO A 52 -4.57 -3.63 -7.04
CA PRO A 52 -4.08 -5.01 -7.09
C PRO A 52 -3.37 -5.36 -8.41
N GLU A 53 -3.85 -4.83 -9.54
CA GLU A 53 -3.27 -5.05 -10.88
C GLU A 53 -1.98 -4.24 -11.16
N SER A 54 -1.56 -3.36 -10.24
CA SER A 54 -0.33 -2.59 -10.43
C SER A 54 0.90 -3.50 -10.35
N PRO A 55 1.90 -3.32 -11.22
CA PRO A 55 3.18 -4.04 -11.08
C PRO A 55 3.91 -3.69 -9.77
N LEU A 56 3.54 -2.61 -9.10
CA LEU A 56 4.07 -2.24 -7.78
C LEU A 56 3.44 -3.05 -6.64
N SER A 57 2.25 -3.63 -6.84
CA SER A 57 1.57 -4.42 -5.82
C SER A 57 2.31 -5.70 -5.51
N TYR A 58 2.87 -6.38 -6.53
CA TYR A 58 3.73 -7.54 -6.31
C TYR A 58 5.00 -7.18 -5.50
N LYS A 59 5.63 -6.05 -5.83
CA LYS A 59 6.79 -5.54 -5.07
C LYS A 59 6.41 -5.14 -3.65
N ALA A 60 5.20 -4.62 -3.46
CA ALA A 60 4.68 -4.23 -2.15
C ALA A 60 4.45 -5.46 -1.26
N LEU A 61 3.86 -6.53 -1.80
CA LEU A 61 3.67 -7.80 -1.10
C LEU A 61 4.99 -8.38 -0.59
N ASN A 62 6.01 -8.49 -1.46
CA ASN A 62 7.33 -8.99 -1.05
C ASN A 62 7.97 -8.12 0.05
N ARG A 63 7.73 -6.81 0.01
CA ARG A 63 8.25 -5.89 1.02
C ARG A 63 7.49 -6.02 2.33
N MET A 64 6.16 -6.16 2.29
CA MET A 64 5.31 -6.42 3.46
C MET A 64 5.70 -7.73 4.16
N GLU A 65 5.97 -8.79 3.39
CA GLU A 65 6.45 -10.07 3.93
C GLU A 65 7.79 -9.91 4.66
N ASN A 66 8.75 -9.24 4.04
CA ASN A 66 10.03 -8.92 4.69
C ASN A 66 9.85 -8.08 5.96
N LEU A 67 8.93 -7.11 5.98
CA LEU A 67 8.64 -6.32 7.17
C LEU A 67 8.05 -7.16 8.31
N MET A 68 7.13 -8.08 8.01
CA MET A 68 6.59 -9.01 9.00
C MET A 68 7.64 -9.99 9.54
N ALA A 69 8.59 -10.41 8.69
CA ALA A 69 9.67 -11.32 9.09
C ALA A 69 10.73 -10.63 9.95
N THR A 70 11.00 -9.34 9.70
CA THR A 70 12.10 -8.61 10.35
C THR A 70 11.67 -7.73 11.51
N SER A 71 10.39 -7.34 11.60
CA SER A 71 9.87 -6.48 12.67
C SER A 71 8.77 -7.19 13.46
N GLY A 72 9.07 -7.50 14.73
CA GLY A 72 8.10 -8.05 15.67
C GLY A 72 6.90 -7.13 15.92
N ASP A 73 7.13 -5.81 15.89
CA ASP A 73 6.06 -4.80 16.05
C ASP A 73 5.08 -4.81 14.88
N VAL A 74 5.57 -4.92 13.64
CA VAL A 74 4.71 -5.05 12.46
C VAL A 74 3.93 -6.36 12.54
N ARG A 75 4.58 -7.47 12.91
CA ARG A 75 3.89 -8.75 13.09
C ARG A 75 2.78 -8.66 14.13
N ALA A 76 3.06 -8.11 15.31
CA ALA A 76 2.06 -7.93 16.36
C ALA A 76 0.93 -6.97 15.92
N PHE A 77 1.26 -5.91 15.18
CA PHE A 77 0.29 -5.00 14.58
C PHE A 77 -0.65 -5.73 13.61
N VAL A 78 -0.10 -6.55 12.72
CA VAL A 78 -0.85 -7.34 11.75
C VAL A 78 -1.69 -8.40 12.44
N GLU A 79 -1.17 -9.12 13.43
CA GLU A 79 -1.93 -10.13 14.18
C GLU A 79 -3.12 -9.49 14.93
N LYS A 80 -2.91 -8.31 15.53
CA LYS A 80 -3.95 -7.52 16.21
C LYS A 80 -4.98 -6.93 15.24
N GLY A 81 -4.54 -6.53 14.04
CA GLY A 81 -5.41 -6.00 12.97
C GLY A 81 -6.15 -7.08 12.18
N SER A 82 -5.56 -8.26 12.02
CA SER A 82 -6.15 -9.42 11.36
C SER A 82 -7.32 -9.97 12.16
N ALA A 83 -7.33 -9.82 13.48
CA ALA A 83 -8.52 -10.08 14.30
C ALA A 83 -9.75 -9.23 13.90
N LYS A 84 -9.55 -8.06 13.26
CA LYS A 84 -10.63 -7.22 12.70
C LYS A 84 -10.91 -7.47 11.21
N ASN A 85 -9.95 -7.95 10.42
CA ASN A 85 -10.04 -8.07 8.96
C ASN A 85 -9.94 -9.52 8.40
N ALA A 86 -9.94 -10.54 9.28
CA ALA A 86 -9.86 -11.97 8.92
C ALA A 86 -10.77 -12.45 7.76
N PRO A 87 -11.98 -11.89 7.50
CA PRO A 87 -12.82 -12.36 6.40
C PRO A 87 -12.31 -12.00 5.00
N ALA A 88 -11.52 -10.92 4.86
CA ALA A 88 -11.15 -10.38 3.54
C ALA A 88 -9.85 -11.01 2.98
N ILE A 89 -8.96 -11.48 3.85
CA ILE A 89 -7.66 -12.06 3.46
C ILE A 89 -7.80 -13.55 3.14
N LYS A 90 -8.62 -14.31 3.90
CA LYS A 90 -8.92 -15.72 3.59
C LYS A 90 -9.52 -15.89 2.20
N LYS A 91 -10.47 -15.03 1.84
CA LYS A 91 -11.13 -15.06 0.53
C LYS A 91 -10.18 -14.84 -0.67
N ARG A 92 -8.97 -14.32 -0.46
CA ARG A 92 -7.95 -14.13 -1.52
C ARG A 92 -6.95 -15.29 -1.57
N ALA A 93 -6.57 -15.88 -0.43
CA ALA A 93 -5.76 -17.10 -0.41
C ALA A 93 -6.48 -18.28 -1.09
N ASP A 94 -7.82 -18.32 -1.00
CA ASP A 94 -8.64 -19.36 -1.64
C ASP A 94 -8.74 -19.16 -3.18
N LEU A 95 -8.48 -17.95 -3.71
CA LEU A 95 -8.47 -17.68 -5.15
C LEU A 95 -7.15 -18.08 -5.81
N ASP A 96 -6.02 -17.94 -5.11
CA ASP A 96 -4.71 -18.39 -5.61
C ASP A 96 -4.56 -19.92 -5.59
N SER A 97 -5.42 -20.65 -4.88
CA SER A 97 -5.45 -22.13 -4.89
C SER A 97 -6.22 -22.74 -6.08
N TYR A 98 -6.71 -21.93 -7.02
CA TYR A 98 -7.45 -22.39 -8.22
C TYR A 98 -6.70 -22.18 -9.55
N HIS A 99 -5.40 -21.84 -9.52
CA HIS A 99 -4.55 -21.77 -10.71
C HIS A 99 -3.30 -22.62 -10.59
#